data_AF-A0A3D0ULW8-F1
#
_entry.id   AF-A0A3D0ULW8-F1
#
_cell.length_a   1.000
_cell.length_b   1.000
_cell.length_c   1.000
_cell.angle_alpha   90.00
_cell.angle_beta   90.00
_cell.angle_gamma   90.00
#
_symmetry.space_group_name_H-M   'P 1'
#
loop_
_entity.id
_entity.type
_entity.pdbx_description
1 polymer ?
#
loop_
_entity_poly.entity_id
_entity_poly.type
_entity_poly.pdbx_seq_one_letter_code
_entity_poly.pdbx_strand_id
1 'polypeptide(L)'
;MITLLAWLAELLAVLLVLLLAGKVPRLTTLRPIILAFITISVLFAASRILPYNNPTSPEAVFDLRPPIARLLSMTTCSRNGDECQTPGGRFLSLSDIFFDVGDQGEIDSVYQDQLPEKSRYDFTIATKQKEVLSPNLSMLFDLPAVDGFDGGVLPLRSYTELTSLLISDDTNTTDGRLREHLDAVPADRWLDLFNSRYIITDKIVDEWVEGVFFDQQFAARLTAADPPVTVGYIPNYESTELWFVAKGYPGLIEVRTDDNHLWQLEPNAISQNLYRVTWPEPAIPQAIKLYPCPDKAVDATNCNWELQGLALVDSRDGTFQSLVTGDYRLIHSGDVKIYENLDVLPRAFIVNDWLSRPSIDSSLEAMSTPSFDPGQEAVIIGPDRQVWEGEGDGQATIVDYEPERVLIHVEENTEGLLILTDAYYPGWQATIDGQPTPIVQTDVLFRGVIVPPGNHEVEFVFQPGTFRIGFTVTVAGLFILIILIGLLFVRPHLGS
;
A
#
# COMPACT_ATOMS: atom_id res chain seq x y z
N MET A 1 -4.64 11.91 36.29
CA MET A 1 -4.66 12.10 37.77
C MET A 1 -6.03 11.77 38.37
N ILE A 2 -7.14 12.30 37.84
CA ILE A 2 -8.52 12.03 38.33
C ILE A 2 -8.87 10.53 38.26
N THR A 3 -8.51 9.85 37.16
CA THR A 3 -8.77 8.41 37.01
C THR A 3 -8.09 7.59 38.10
N LEU A 4 -6.79 7.79 38.34
CA LEU A 4 -6.04 7.09 39.39
C LEU A 4 -6.62 7.30 40.80
N LEU A 5 -7.11 8.50 41.10
CA LEU A 5 -7.81 8.78 42.36
C LEU A 5 -9.15 8.04 42.47
N ALA A 6 -9.88 7.89 41.36
CA ALA A 6 -11.12 7.11 41.30
C ALA A 6 -10.85 5.60 41.51
N TRP A 7 -9.84 5.04 40.84
CA TRP A 7 -9.40 3.64 41.04
C TRP A 7 -8.95 3.38 42.48
N LEU A 8 -8.22 4.33 43.11
CA LEU A 8 -7.78 4.21 44.49
C LEU A 8 -8.96 4.26 45.48
N ALA A 9 -9.90 5.19 45.27
CA ALA A 9 -11.11 5.28 46.08
C ALA A 9 -11.97 4.00 45.97
N GLU A 10 -12.04 3.41 44.78
CA GLU A 10 -12.72 2.14 44.53
C GLU A 10 -12.05 0.97 45.25
N LEU A 11 -10.73 0.81 45.12
CA LEU A 11 -9.96 -0.21 45.83
C LEU A 11 -10.21 -0.12 47.34
N LEU A 12 -10.19 1.10 47.89
CA LEU A 12 -10.46 1.35 49.30
C LEU A 12 -11.91 1.00 49.69
N ALA A 13 -12.88 1.29 48.84
CA ALA A 13 -14.28 0.94 49.07
C ALA A 13 -14.52 -0.58 49.04
N VAL A 14 -13.93 -1.30 48.08
CA VAL A 14 -13.98 -2.76 47.99
C VAL A 14 -13.31 -3.41 49.21
N LEU A 15 -12.11 -2.94 49.58
CA LEU A 15 -11.42 -3.41 50.79
C LEU A 15 -12.24 -3.16 52.05
N LEU A 16 -12.89 -1.99 52.17
CA LEU A 16 -13.76 -1.67 53.29
C LEU A 16 -14.98 -2.60 53.37
N VAL A 17 -15.64 -2.89 52.24
CA VAL A 17 -16.77 -3.84 52.17
C VAL A 17 -16.32 -5.26 52.54
N LEU A 18 -15.16 -5.71 52.07
CA LEU A 18 -14.58 -7.01 52.42
C LEU A 18 -14.25 -7.11 53.92
N LEU A 19 -13.67 -6.06 54.50
CA LEU A 19 -13.32 -5.98 55.93
C LEU A 19 -14.55 -5.92 56.85
N LEU A 20 -15.59 -5.18 56.46
CA LEU A 20 -16.82 -5.04 57.23
C LEU A 20 -17.73 -6.27 57.14
N ALA A 21 -17.74 -6.97 55.99
CA ALA A 21 -18.53 -8.18 55.80
C ALA A 21 -18.11 -9.32 56.75
N GLY A 22 -16.84 -9.39 57.17
CA GLY A 22 -16.39 -10.38 58.16
C GLY A 22 -16.90 -10.15 59.58
N LYS A 23 -17.42 -8.95 59.89
CA LYS A 23 -17.81 -8.55 61.26
C LYS A 23 -19.32 -8.41 61.47
N VAL A 24 -20.13 -8.37 60.40
CA VAL A 24 -21.59 -8.14 60.50
C VAL A 24 -22.38 -9.18 59.68
N PRO A 25 -23.12 -10.11 60.32
CA PRO A 25 -23.77 -11.25 59.66
C PRO A 25 -24.94 -10.91 58.71
N ARG A 26 -25.47 -9.68 58.73
CA ARG A 26 -26.43 -9.19 57.71
C ARG A 26 -25.73 -8.71 56.43
N LEU A 27 -24.49 -8.23 56.53
CA LEU A 27 -23.70 -7.77 55.38
C LEU A 27 -23.08 -8.93 54.60
N THR A 28 -22.89 -10.10 55.22
CA THR A 28 -22.42 -11.31 54.51
C THR A 28 -23.43 -11.80 53.45
N THR A 29 -24.73 -11.69 53.72
CA THR A 29 -25.79 -12.12 52.79
C THR A 29 -25.97 -11.15 51.62
N LEU A 30 -25.79 -9.85 51.86
CA LEU A 30 -25.91 -8.79 50.85
C LEU A 30 -24.59 -8.52 50.10
N ARG A 31 -23.47 -9.08 50.56
CA ARG A 31 -22.13 -8.92 49.97
C ARG A 31 -22.09 -9.12 48.45
N PRO A 32 -22.63 -10.20 47.85
CA PRO A 32 -22.57 -10.37 46.39
C PRO A 32 -23.36 -9.28 45.65
N ILE A 33 -24.47 -8.80 46.22
CA ILE A 33 -25.30 -7.75 45.62
C ILE A 33 -24.57 -6.40 45.69
N ILE A 34 -23.97 -6.07 46.84
CA ILE A 34 -23.20 -4.83 47.02
C ILE A 34 -21.99 -4.81 46.08
N LEU A 35 -21.26 -5.94 45.98
CA LEU A 35 -20.13 -6.06 45.06
C LEU A 35 -20.58 -5.94 43.61
N ALA A 36 -21.65 -6.64 43.20
CA ALA A 36 -22.20 -6.52 41.84
C ALA A 36 -22.61 -5.08 41.51
N PHE A 37 -23.27 -4.38 42.44
CA PHE A 37 -23.67 -2.98 42.25
C PHE A 37 -22.47 -2.04 42.10
N ILE A 38 -21.44 -2.20 42.95
CA ILE A 38 -20.19 -1.43 42.85
C ILE A 38 -19.53 -1.71 41.49
N THR A 39 -19.37 -2.98 41.12
CA THR A 39 -18.77 -3.38 39.83
C THR A 39 -19.54 -2.81 38.65
N ILE A 40 -20.87 -2.91 38.62
CA ILE A 40 -21.69 -2.35 37.54
C ILE A 40 -21.56 -0.82 37.49
N SER A 41 -21.59 -0.14 38.63
CA SER A 41 -21.48 1.33 38.69
C SER A 41 -20.11 1.82 38.19
N VAL A 42 -19.05 1.09 38.53
CA VAL A 42 -17.70 1.36 38.06
C VAL A 42 -17.59 1.10 36.57
N LEU A 43 -18.05 -0.06 36.10
CA LEU A 43 -18.06 -0.37 34.67
C LEU A 43 -18.85 0.68 33.89
N PHE A 44 -19.99 1.13 34.40
CA PHE A 44 -20.77 2.20 33.79
C PHE A 44 -19.98 3.53 33.77
N ALA A 45 -19.39 3.96 34.87
CA ALA A 45 -18.62 5.21 34.92
C ALA A 45 -17.37 5.15 34.02
N ALA A 46 -16.62 4.05 34.06
CA ALA A 46 -15.49 3.78 33.18
C ALA A 46 -15.92 3.80 31.71
N SER A 47 -17.11 3.24 31.43
CA SER A 47 -17.64 3.21 30.08
C SER A 47 -17.86 4.61 29.50
N ARG A 48 -18.23 5.62 30.32
CA ARG A 48 -18.53 6.99 29.84
C ARG A 48 -17.38 7.69 29.12
N ILE A 49 -16.13 7.25 29.35
CA ILE A 49 -14.94 7.80 28.71
C ILE A 49 -14.67 7.11 27.36
N LEU A 50 -15.29 5.96 27.09
CA LEU A 50 -15.08 5.20 25.87
C LEU A 50 -15.56 5.99 24.64
N PRO A 51 -14.83 5.93 23.51
CA PRO A 51 -15.12 6.71 22.31
C PRO A 51 -16.58 6.62 21.82
N TYR A 52 -17.22 5.45 21.94
CA TYR A 52 -18.60 5.26 21.50
C TYR A 52 -19.64 6.13 22.24
N ASN A 53 -19.30 6.74 23.38
CA ASN A 53 -20.18 7.70 24.06
C ASN A 53 -20.11 9.11 23.47
N ASN A 54 -19.19 9.37 22.54
CA ASN A 54 -19.11 10.61 21.77
C ASN A 54 -19.17 10.27 20.26
N PRO A 55 -20.30 9.75 19.76
CA PRO A 55 -20.41 9.45 18.35
C PRO A 55 -20.35 10.73 17.52
N THR A 56 -19.85 10.58 16.29
CA THR A 56 -20.06 11.55 15.22
C THR A 56 -21.12 11.03 14.25
N SER A 57 -21.41 11.77 13.19
CA SER A 57 -22.40 11.39 12.19
C SER A 57 -21.95 10.11 11.44
N PRO A 58 -22.87 9.18 11.12
CA PRO A 58 -22.56 7.93 10.42
C PRO A 58 -21.99 8.16 9.01
N GLU A 59 -22.31 9.28 8.38
CA GLU A 59 -21.78 9.74 7.10
C GLU A 59 -20.23 9.80 7.11
N ALA A 60 -19.62 10.02 8.28
CA ALA A 60 -18.17 9.93 8.46
C ALA A 60 -17.59 8.61 7.95
N VAL A 61 -18.34 7.51 8.04
CA VAL A 61 -17.95 6.19 7.51
C VAL A 61 -18.57 5.94 6.15
N PHE A 62 -19.88 6.17 5.98
CA PHE A 62 -20.61 5.69 4.81
C PHE A 62 -20.57 6.60 3.59
N ASP A 63 -20.24 7.88 3.73
CA ASP A 63 -20.19 8.79 2.57
C ASP A 63 -19.02 8.44 1.67
N LEU A 64 -19.28 8.28 0.38
CA LEU A 64 -18.21 8.02 -0.57
C LEU A 64 -17.42 9.31 -0.85
N ARG A 65 -16.12 9.30 -0.55
CA ARG A 65 -15.22 10.43 -0.80
C ARG A 65 -14.62 10.40 -2.21
N PRO A 66 -14.26 11.55 -2.80
CA PRO A 66 -13.81 11.62 -4.19
C PRO A 66 -12.63 10.70 -4.55
N PRO A 67 -11.58 10.53 -3.73
CA PRO A 67 -10.48 9.60 -4.03
C PRO A 67 -10.93 8.15 -4.13
N ILE A 68 -11.77 7.72 -3.18
CA ILE A 68 -12.33 6.37 -3.13
C ILE A 68 -13.24 6.15 -4.35
N ALA A 69 -14.12 7.09 -4.65
CA ALA A 69 -14.98 7.05 -5.83
C ALA A 69 -14.15 6.94 -7.11
N ARG A 70 -13.03 7.66 -7.19
CA ARG A 70 -12.14 7.59 -8.34
C ARG A 70 -11.53 6.21 -8.49
N LEU A 71 -10.93 5.65 -7.44
CA LEU A 71 -10.31 4.33 -7.51
C LEU A 71 -11.33 3.24 -7.86
N LEU A 72 -12.52 3.28 -7.25
CA LEU A 72 -13.63 2.36 -7.59
C LEU A 72 -14.12 2.51 -9.04
N SER A 73 -14.00 3.71 -9.64
CA SER A 73 -14.34 3.90 -11.05
C SER A 73 -13.29 3.29 -12.00
N MET A 74 -12.07 3.07 -11.52
CA MET A 74 -10.96 2.49 -12.28
C MET A 74 -10.84 0.98 -12.09
N THR A 75 -11.42 0.43 -11.03
CA THR A 75 -11.52 -1.03 -10.88
C THR A 75 -12.47 -1.57 -11.94
N THR A 76 -11.96 -2.51 -12.74
CA THR A 76 -12.69 -3.16 -13.85
C THR A 76 -13.87 -4.01 -13.39
N CYS A 77 -14.03 -4.22 -12.09
CA CYS A 77 -15.12 -4.98 -11.51
C CYS A 77 -16.06 -4.10 -10.68
N SER A 78 -17.34 -4.09 -11.04
CA SER A 78 -18.42 -3.52 -10.24
C SER A 78 -19.24 -4.66 -9.64
N ARG A 79 -19.50 -4.60 -8.33
CA ARG A 79 -20.21 -5.63 -7.53
C ARG A 79 -21.69 -5.88 -7.93
N ASN A 80 -22.09 -5.49 -9.14
CA ASN A 80 -23.42 -5.71 -9.71
C ASN A 80 -23.49 -6.99 -10.58
N GLY A 81 -23.06 -8.13 -10.03
CA GLY A 81 -23.48 -9.45 -10.52
C GLY A 81 -22.57 -10.17 -11.51
N ASP A 82 -21.43 -9.60 -11.91
CA ASP A 82 -20.39 -10.32 -12.65
C ASP A 82 -19.22 -10.65 -11.70
N GLU A 83 -18.81 -11.92 -11.66
CA GLU A 83 -17.67 -12.39 -10.86
C GLU A 83 -16.39 -11.65 -11.30
N CYS A 84 -15.66 -11.06 -10.35
CA CYS A 84 -14.41 -10.37 -10.63
C CYS A 84 -13.33 -11.39 -11.00
N GLN A 85 -13.06 -11.54 -12.30
CA GLN A 85 -12.03 -12.47 -12.78
C GLN A 85 -10.63 -12.09 -12.31
N THR A 86 -10.36 -10.79 -12.07
CA THR A 86 -9.05 -10.28 -11.64
C THR A 86 -9.18 -9.16 -10.61
N PRO A 87 -8.30 -9.10 -9.60
CA PRO A 87 -8.28 -8.01 -8.64
C PRO A 87 -7.75 -6.73 -9.30
N GLY A 88 -8.28 -5.58 -8.88
CA GLY A 88 -7.75 -4.28 -9.32
C GLY A 88 -6.29 -4.07 -8.93
N GLY A 89 -5.62 -3.13 -9.62
CA GLY A 89 -4.27 -2.70 -9.25
C GLY A 89 -4.22 -2.17 -7.82
N ARG A 90 -3.10 -2.40 -7.11
CA ARG A 90 -2.93 -1.93 -5.73
C ARG A 90 -2.71 -0.42 -5.69
N PHE A 91 -3.03 0.20 -4.56
CA PHE A 91 -2.61 1.57 -4.26
C PHE A 91 -1.56 1.64 -3.14
N LEU A 92 -0.73 2.68 -3.17
CA LEU A 92 0.13 3.09 -2.06
C LEU A 92 -0.20 4.55 -1.71
N SER A 93 -0.46 4.81 -0.43
CA SER A 93 -0.80 6.16 0.05
C SER A 93 0.36 6.71 0.87
N LEU A 94 0.96 7.81 0.38
CA LEU A 94 2.06 8.53 1.02
C LEU A 94 1.57 9.74 1.83
N SER A 95 0.30 10.12 1.67
CA SER A 95 -0.26 11.31 2.29
C SER A 95 -0.56 11.13 3.77
N ASP A 96 -0.20 12.10 4.60
CA ASP A 96 -0.68 12.16 5.98
C ASP A 96 -2.02 12.89 6.11
N ILE A 97 -2.63 12.87 7.29
CA ILE A 97 -3.88 13.61 7.57
C ILE A 97 -3.64 15.08 7.95
N PHE A 98 -2.50 15.66 7.54
CA PHE A 98 -2.10 17.03 7.92
C PHE A 98 -2.69 18.14 7.03
N PHE A 99 -3.31 17.79 5.90
CA PHE A 99 -3.97 18.76 5.02
C PHE A 99 -5.33 19.20 5.57
N ASP A 100 -5.83 20.34 5.11
CA ASP A 100 -7.18 20.82 5.43
C ASP A 100 -8.20 20.31 4.41
N VAL A 101 -9.38 19.94 4.89
CA VAL A 101 -10.47 19.39 4.07
C VAL A 101 -11.11 20.52 3.26
N GLY A 102 -11.18 20.37 1.93
CA GLY A 102 -11.66 21.42 1.03
C GLY A 102 -13.13 21.78 1.23
N ASP A 103 -13.96 20.82 1.64
CA ASP A 103 -15.39 20.98 1.92
C ASP A 103 -15.68 21.24 3.41
N GLN A 104 -14.69 21.63 4.22
CA GLN A 104 -14.87 21.91 5.66
C GLN A 104 -15.98 22.94 5.92
N GLY A 105 -16.09 23.98 5.08
CA GLY A 105 -17.17 24.97 5.20
C GLY A 105 -18.58 24.37 4.98
N GLU A 106 -18.70 23.37 4.11
CA GLU A 106 -19.97 22.67 3.88
C GLU A 106 -20.29 21.75 5.06
N ILE A 107 -19.31 20.97 5.53
CA ILE A 107 -19.41 20.11 6.71
C ILE A 107 -19.89 20.93 7.93
N ASP A 108 -19.27 22.08 8.17
CA ASP A 108 -19.67 22.95 9.28
C ASP A 108 -21.09 23.50 9.09
N SER A 109 -21.47 23.90 7.88
CA SER A 109 -22.82 24.39 7.61
C SER A 109 -23.92 23.35 7.90
N VAL A 110 -23.65 22.08 7.62
CA VAL A 110 -24.58 20.97 7.80
C VAL A 110 -24.67 20.56 9.28
N TYR A 111 -23.53 20.46 9.97
CA TYR A 111 -23.47 19.81 11.27
C TYR A 111 -23.32 20.74 12.47
N GLN A 112 -23.04 22.04 12.29
CA GLN A 112 -22.82 22.97 13.42
C GLN A 112 -23.96 23.00 14.45
N ASP A 113 -25.21 22.88 13.99
CA ASP A 113 -26.41 22.91 14.83
C ASP A 113 -26.83 21.53 15.33
N GLN A 114 -26.21 20.46 14.80
CA GLN A 114 -26.57 19.06 15.07
C GLN A 114 -25.56 18.33 15.94
N LEU A 115 -24.27 18.67 15.82
CA LEU A 115 -23.16 17.98 16.47
C LEU A 115 -22.36 18.92 17.37
N PRO A 116 -21.95 18.46 18.57
CA PRO A 116 -20.96 19.17 19.37
C PRO A 116 -19.66 19.39 18.58
N GLU A 117 -18.92 20.45 18.92
CA GLU A 117 -17.64 20.79 18.28
C GLU A 117 -16.67 19.60 18.23
N LYS A 118 -16.57 18.83 19.32
CA LYS A 118 -15.73 17.63 19.36
C LYS A 118 -16.17 16.58 18.33
N SER A 119 -17.46 16.29 18.22
CA SER A 119 -17.98 15.32 17.25
C SER A 119 -17.76 15.80 15.81
N ARG A 120 -17.83 17.12 15.55
CA ARG A 120 -17.48 17.69 14.25
C ARG A 120 -15.99 17.56 13.94
N TYR A 121 -15.13 17.81 14.91
CA TYR A 121 -13.70 17.55 14.77
C TYR A 121 -13.41 16.07 14.45
N ASP A 122 -14.06 15.15 15.16
CA ASP A 122 -13.94 13.71 14.90
C ASP A 122 -14.45 13.35 13.48
N PHE A 123 -15.50 14.03 12.98
CA PHE A 123 -15.97 13.90 11.59
C PHE A 123 -14.90 14.34 10.58
N THR A 124 -14.29 15.51 10.80
CA THR A 124 -13.22 16.02 9.95
C THR A 124 -12.03 15.07 9.93
N ILE A 125 -11.61 14.52 11.08
CA ILE A 125 -10.53 13.53 11.14
C ILE A 125 -10.90 12.26 10.36
N ALA A 126 -12.11 11.73 10.53
CA ALA A 126 -12.58 10.57 9.77
C ALA A 126 -12.62 10.86 8.26
N THR A 127 -12.98 12.08 7.87
CA THR A 127 -12.96 12.53 6.47
C THR A 127 -11.54 12.50 5.92
N LYS A 128 -10.57 13.11 6.62
CA LYS A 128 -9.16 13.08 6.24
C LYS A 128 -8.63 11.65 6.10
N GLN A 129 -8.96 10.77 7.04
CA GLN A 129 -8.58 9.36 6.99
C GLN A 129 -9.13 8.64 5.75
N LYS A 130 -10.34 9.00 5.29
CA LYS A 130 -10.95 8.42 4.09
C LYS A 130 -10.34 8.97 2.80
N GLU A 131 -10.02 10.26 2.74
CA GLU A 131 -9.33 10.87 1.59
C GLU A 131 -8.00 10.15 1.31
N VAL A 132 -7.23 9.82 2.35
CA VAL A 132 -5.93 9.14 2.21
C VAL A 132 -6.02 7.62 2.23
N LEU A 133 -7.22 7.03 2.37
CA LEU A 133 -7.43 5.60 2.61
C LEU A 133 -6.48 5.08 3.72
N SER A 134 -6.64 5.62 4.94
CA SER A 134 -5.86 5.18 6.10
C SER A 134 -5.98 3.65 6.33
N PRO A 135 -4.99 3.02 6.97
CA PRO A 135 -4.92 1.57 7.07
C PRO A 135 -6.20 0.89 7.60
N ASN A 136 -6.56 -0.22 6.98
CA ASN A 136 -7.78 -1.02 7.11
C ASN A 136 -9.07 -0.41 6.52
N LEU A 137 -9.10 0.89 6.17
CA LEU A 137 -10.32 1.50 5.62
C LEU A 137 -10.62 1.00 4.21
N SER A 138 -9.59 0.74 3.43
CA SER A 138 -9.71 0.30 2.04
C SER A 138 -10.42 -1.06 1.89
N MET A 139 -10.32 -1.93 2.92
CA MET A 139 -11.05 -3.19 2.99
C MET A 139 -12.57 -3.03 2.96
N LEU A 140 -13.10 -1.88 3.44
CA LEU A 140 -14.55 -1.59 3.36
C LEU A 140 -15.00 -1.37 1.91
N PHE A 141 -14.07 -1.07 1.01
CA PHE A 141 -14.31 -0.72 -0.39
C PHE A 141 -13.71 -1.75 -1.36
N ASP A 142 -13.18 -2.88 -0.87
CA ASP A 142 -12.50 -3.89 -1.68
C ASP A 142 -11.36 -3.29 -2.55
N LEU A 143 -10.69 -2.24 -2.05
CA LEU A 143 -9.56 -1.59 -2.71
C LEU A 143 -8.24 -2.16 -2.16
N PRO A 144 -7.47 -2.94 -2.94
CA PRO A 144 -6.25 -3.55 -2.42
C PRO A 144 -5.15 -2.49 -2.25
N ALA A 145 -4.51 -2.44 -1.09
CA ALA A 145 -3.31 -1.63 -0.90
C ALA A 145 -2.02 -2.45 -0.86
N VAL A 146 -0.90 -1.78 -1.14
CA VAL A 146 0.44 -2.33 -0.92
C VAL A 146 0.71 -2.51 0.57
N ASP A 147 0.20 -1.58 1.39
CA ASP A 147 0.37 -1.62 2.84
C ASP A 147 -0.45 -2.79 3.43
N GLY A 148 0.20 -3.79 4.01
CA GLY A 148 -0.39 -5.13 4.11
C GLY A 148 -1.66 -5.26 4.97
N PHE A 149 -2.01 -4.25 5.75
CA PHE A 149 -3.21 -4.23 6.59
C PHE A 149 -4.51 -4.00 5.80
N ASP A 150 -4.42 -3.69 4.52
CA ASP A 150 -5.51 -3.18 3.69
C ASP A 150 -6.09 -4.21 2.70
N GLY A 151 -5.81 -5.50 2.89
CA GLY A 151 -6.38 -6.57 2.07
C GLY A 151 -5.73 -6.75 0.69
N GLY A 152 -4.59 -6.09 0.41
CA GLY A 152 -3.86 -6.28 -0.85
C GLY A 152 -2.65 -7.22 -0.73
N VAL A 153 -1.76 -7.03 0.25
CA VAL A 153 -0.58 -7.88 0.51
C VAL A 153 -0.63 -8.36 1.95
N LEU A 154 -0.28 -9.62 2.25
CA LEU A 154 -0.27 -10.05 3.66
C LEU A 154 0.95 -9.47 4.40
N PRO A 155 0.79 -8.89 5.60
CA PRO A 155 1.88 -8.27 6.37
C PRO A 155 2.68 -9.36 7.12
N LEU A 156 3.28 -10.28 6.36
CA LEU A 156 4.14 -11.34 6.87
C LEU A 156 5.52 -10.78 7.22
N ARG A 157 6.34 -11.56 7.93
CA ARG A 157 7.74 -11.19 8.15
C ARG A 157 8.47 -10.93 6.83
N SER A 158 8.29 -11.76 5.82
CA SER A 158 8.89 -11.56 4.49
C SER A 158 8.47 -10.25 3.82
N TYR A 159 7.28 -9.74 4.12
CA TYR A 159 6.85 -8.43 3.63
C TYR A 159 7.70 -7.33 4.27
N THR A 160 7.87 -7.33 5.59
CA THR A 160 8.77 -6.40 6.28
C THR A 160 10.19 -6.45 5.72
N GLU A 161 10.74 -7.65 5.53
CA GLU A 161 12.09 -7.84 4.99
C GLU A 161 12.21 -7.30 3.55
N LEU A 162 11.21 -7.54 2.68
CA LEU A 162 11.18 -6.98 1.32
C LEU A 162 11.04 -5.46 1.31
N THR A 163 10.17 -4.90 2.16
CA THR A 163 9.96 -3.44 2.24
C THR A 163 11.19 -2.67 2.71
N SER A 164 12.18 -3.35 3.30
CA SER A 164 13.47 -2.72 3.62
C SER A 164 14.20 -2.18 2.39
N LEU A 165 13.92 -2.71 1.18
CA LEU A 165 14.47 -2.20 -0.08
C LEU A 165 13.83 -0.88 -0.53
N LEU A 166 12.68 -0.52 0.03
CA LEU A 166 11.93 0.70 -0.31
C LEU A 166 12.19 1.85 0.67
N ILE A 167 12.83 1.56 1.80
CA ILE A 167 12.98 2.48 2.93
C ILE A 167 14.47 2.78 3.10
N SER A 168 14.82 3.99 3.56
CA SER A 168 16.22 4.35 3.82
C SER A 168 16.83 3.51 4.96
N ASP A 169 18.14 3.23 4.87
CA ASP A 169 18.92 2.30 5.71
C ASP A 169 18.78 2.47 7.25
N ASP A 170 18.26 3.60 7.75
CA ASP A 170 18.19 3.91 9.18
C ASP A 170 16.82 3.58 9.85
N THR A 171 15.82 3.12 9.10
CA THR A 171 14.47 2.86 9.64
C THR A 171 13.96 1.46 9.28
N ASN A 172 14.11 0.51 10.20
CA ASN A 172 13.53 -0.83 10.05
C ASN A 172 12.08 -0.83 10.54
N THR A 173 11.13 -1.25 9.71
CA THR A 173 9.69 -1.24 10.05
C THR A 173 9.37 -2.43 10.92
N THR A 174 9.42 -2.26 12.24
CA THR A 174 9.15 -3.38 13.15
C THR A 174 7.69 -3.87 13.07
N ASP A 175 6.78 -3.03 12.56
CA ASP A 175 5.34 -3.30 12.43
C ASP A 175 4.81 -3.30 10.98
N GLY A 176 5.68 -3.19 9.97
CA GLY A 176 5.31 -3.28 8.56
C GLY A 176 4.45 -2.13 8.01
N ARG A 177 4.46 -0.96 8.65
CA ARG A 177 3.73 0.23 8.16
C ARG A 177 4.55 0.99 7.13
N LEU A 178 4.51 0.56 5.88
CA LEU A 178 5.40 1.10 4.84
C LEU A 178 5.23 2.61 4.67
N ARG A 179 3.98 3.11 4.63
CA ARG A 179 3.71 4.53 4.39
C ARG A 179 4.31 5.49 5.42
N GLU A 180 4.40 5.08 6.69
CA GLU A 180 4.87 5.94 7.79
C GLU A 180 6.40 6.16 7.71
N HIS A 181 7.08 5.46 6.81
CA HIS A 181 8.54 5.47 6.64
C HIS A 181 8.99 5.93 5.25
N LEU A 182 8.05 6.38 4.40
CA LEU A 182 8.35 6.86 3.06
C LEU A 182 8.20 8.38 2.99
N ASP A 183 9.30 9.08 2.72
CA ASP A 183 9.30 10.52 2.51
C ASP A 183 9.02 10.91 1.05
N ALA A 184 9.21 9.99 0.11
CA ALA A 184 9.05 10.18 -1.33
C ALA A 184 8.50 8.90 -1.98
N VAL A 185 8.06 9.03 -3.24
CA VAL A 185 7.67 7.86 -4.04
C VAL A 185 8.89 6.93 -4.20
N PRO A 186 8.79 5.63 -3.84
CA PRO A 186 9.87 4.67 -4.05
C PRO A 186 10.22 4.51 -5.54
N ALA A 187 11.36 3.90 -5.83
CA ALA A 187 11.74 3.57 -7.20
C ALA A 187 10.66 2.73 -7.92
N ASP A 188 10.37 3.08 -9.17
CA ASP A 188 9.28 2.51 -9.97
C ASP A 188 9.30 0.98 -9.99
N ARG A 189 10.48 0.36 -10.18
CA ARG A 189 10.66 -1.10 -10.17
C ARG A 189 10.03 -1.79 -8.95
N TRP A 190 10.08 -1.17 -7.78
CA TRP A 190 9.49 -1.73 -6.57
C TRP A 190 7.97 -1.60 -6.59
N LEU A 191 7.45 -0.45 -7.00
CA LEU A 191 6.02 -0.21 -7.14
C LEU A 191 5.41 -1.15 -8.19
N ASP A 192 6.12 -1.38 -9.28
CA ASP A 192 5.74 -2.30 -10.35
C ASP A 192 5.64 -3.74 -9.82
N LEU A 193 6.68 -4.23 -9.12
CA LEU A 193 6.69 -5.55 -8.50
C LEU A 193 5.52 -5.76 -7.52
N PHE A 194 5.13 -4.72 -6.77
CA PHE A 194 3.97 -4.79 -5.88
C PHE A 194 2.62 -4.66 -6.61
N ASN A 195 2.60 -4.53 -7.94
CA ASN A 195 1.41 -4.22 -8.72
C ASN A 195 0.72 -2.92 -8.24
N SER A 196 1.54 -1.94 -7.81
CA SER A 196 1.10 -0.64 -7.31
C SER A 196 0.75 0.29 -8.46
N ARG A 197 -0.50 0.19 -8.92
CA ARG A 197 -1.03 0.99 -10.04
C ARG A 197 -1.36 2.42 -9.62
N TYR A 198 -1.68 2.67 -8.35
CA TYR A 198 -2.12 3.98 -7.91
C TYR A 198 -1.28 4.52 -6.76
N ILE A 199 -0.84 5.77 -6.85
CA ILE A 199 -0.13 6.46 -5.77
C ILE A 199 -0.99 7.63 -5.29
N ILE A 200 -1.25 7.68 -3.98
CA ILE A 200 -1.98 8.78 -3.34
C ILE A 200 -0.96 9.69 -2.66
N THR A 201 -0.97 10.96 -3.03
CA THR A 201 -0.09 12.00 -2.49
C THR A 201 -0.92 13.20 -2.02
N ASP A 202 -0.31 14.15 -1.32
CA ASP A 202 -0.96 15.42 -0.97
C ASP A 202 -0.24 16.62 -1.55
N LYS A 203 -0.66 17.81 -1.11
CA LYS A 203 -0.19 19.11 -1.57
C LYS A 203 0.72 19.81 -0.58
N ILE A 204 1.08 19.16 0.54
CA ILE A 204 1.73 19.84 1.67
C ILE A 204 3.17 20.19 1.34
N VAL A 205 3.87 19.33 0.60
CA VAL A 205 5.28 19.51 0.21
C VAL A 205 5.44 20.22 -1.13
N ASP A 206 4.35 20.51 -1.83
CA ASP A 206 4.40 21.18 -3.13
C ASP A 206 4.76 22.66 -3.00
N GLU A 207 5.45 23.19 -4.00
CA GLU A 207 5.99 24.56 -3.95
C GLU A 207 5.53 25.40 -5.15
N TRP A 208 5.27 26.68 -4.87
CA TRP A 208 5.08 27.71 -5.88
C TRP A 208 6.35 28.55 -5.97
N VAL A 209 7.04 28.49 -7.11
CA VAL A 209 8.26 29.27 -7.35
C VAL A 209 8.06 30.12 -8.58
N GLU A 210 8.25 31.45 -8.45
CA GLU A 210 8.10 32.42 -9.55
C GLU A 210 6.77 32.28 -10.33
N GLY A 211 5.69 31.91 -9.63
CA GLY A 211 4.34 31.77 -10.22
C GLY A 211 4.05 30.42 -10.89
N VAL A 212 4.99 29.47 -10.86
CA VAL A 212 4.84 28.11 -11.38
C VAL A 212 4.73 27.12 -10.22
N PHE A 213 3.82 26.15 -10.34
CA PHE A 213 3.60 25.09 -9.35
C PHE A 213 4.43 23.85 -9.65
N PHE A 214 5.11 23.32 -8.64
CA PHE A 214 5.93 22.13 -8.71
C PHE A 214 5.43 21.09 -7.70
N ASP A 215 5.06 19.91 -8.19
CA ASP A 215 4.84 18.73 -7.35
C ASP A 215 6.20 18.20 -6.89
N GLN A 216 6.36 18.03 -5.56
CA GLN A 216 7.64 17.59 -4.98
C GLN A 216 7.65 16.14 -4.48
N GLN A 217 6.54 15.39 -4.62
CA GLN A 217 6.47 14.03 -4.09
C GLN A 217 7.30 13.03 -4.91
N PHE A 218 7.55 13.34 -6.19
CA PHE A 218 8.30 12.51 -7.16
C PHE A 218 9.76 12.98 -7.33
N ALA A 219 10.36 13.45 -6.23
CA ALA A 219 11.76 13.85 -6.21
C ALA A 219 12.66 12.66 -6.57
N ALA A 220 13.70 12.93 -7.36
CA ALA A 220 14.65 11.92 -7.81
C ALA A 220 16.07 12.38 -7.55
N ARG A 221 16.89 11.51 -6.96
CA ARG A 221 18.33 11.73 -6.80
C ARG A 221 19.07 11.06 -7.93
N LEU A 222 19.88 11.82 -8.65
CA LEU A 222 20.67 11.34 -9.78
C LEU A 222 22.14 11.33 -9.40
N THR A 223 22.81 10.19 -9.55
CA THR A 223 24.25 10.01 -9.42
C THR A 223 24.87 9.52 -10.72
N ALA A 224 26.21 9.57 -10.84
CA ALA A 224 26.92 9.17 -12.06
C ALA A 224 26.67 7.72 -12.51
N ALA A 225 26.25 6.84 -11.59
CA ALA A 225 26.00 5.43 -11.88
C ALA A 225 24.55 5.16 -12.32
N ASP A 226 23.64 6.12 -12.11
CA ASP A 226 22.22 5.93 -12.36
C ASP A 226 21.87 6.13 -13.84
N PRO A 227 20.85 5.41 -14.34
CA PRO A 227 20.29 5.73 -15.65
C PRO A 227 19.65 7.13 -15.65
N PRO A 228 19.44 7.73 -16.83
CA PRO A 228 18.71 8.99 -16.92
C PRO A 228 17.29 8.85 -16.35
N VAL A 229 16.86 9.83 -15.55
CA VAL A 229 15.48 9.90 -15.08
C VAL A 229 14.59 10.26 -16.26
N THR A 230 13.46 9.57 -16.40
CA THR A 230 12.53 9.78 -17.49
C THR A 230 11.25 10.43 -17.00
N VAL A 231 10.62 11.22 -17.86
CA VAL A 231 9.23 11.64 -17.75
C VAL A 231 8.50 10.92 -18.87
N GLY A 232 7.81 9.82 -18.51
CA GLY A 232 7.15 8.93 -19.46
C GLY A 232 5.85 9.54 -19.97
N TYR A 233 5.00 9.98 -19.04
CA TYR A 233 3.70 10.57 -19.37
C TYR A 233 3.80 12.09 -19.44
N ILE A 234 3.53 12.63 -20.62
CA ILE A 234 3.47 14.07 -20.85
C ILE A 234 2.08 14.43 -21.40
N PRO A 235 1.30 15.29 -20.72
CA PRO A 235 0.03 15.79 -21.23
C PRO A 235 0.22 16.50 -22.58
N ASN A 236 -0.79 16.44 -23.44
CA ASN A 236 -0.79 17.20 -24.69
C ASN A 236 -0.87 18.71 -24.39
N TYR A 237 0.29 19.34 -24.25
CA TYR A 237 0.48 20.72 -23.86
C TYR A 237 1.61 21.34 -24.69
N GLU A 238 1.28 22.36 -25.48
CA GLU A 238 2.30 23.12 -26.20
C GLU A 238 3.02 24.04 -25.21
N SER A 239 4.36 24.02 -25.21
CA SER A 239 5.15 24.88 -24.34
C SER A 239 6.40 25.39 -25.02
N THR A 240 7.08 26.32 -24.35
CA THR A 240 8.31 26.96 -24.85
C THR A 240 9.51 26.66 -23.96
N GLU A 241 9.26 26.28 -22.71
CA GLU A 241 10.29 26.07 -21.70
C GLU A 241 9.92 24.87 -20.81
N LEU A 242 10.94 24.17 -20.31
CA LEU A 242 10.83 23.23 -19.20
C LEU A 242 11.50 23.87 -17.99
N TRP A 243 10.77 24.04 -16.89
CA TRP A 243 11.28 24.54 -15.63
C TRP A 243 11.39 23.41 -14.62
N PHE A 244 12.37 23.46 -13.74
CA PHE A 244 12.52 22.47 -12.70
C PHE A 244 13.30 23.01 -11.49
N VAL A 245 12.88 22.54 -10.32
CA VAL A 245 13.53 22.82 -9.04
C VAL A 245 14.52 21.69 -8.77
N ALA A 246 15.78 22.04 -8.53
CA ALA A 246 16.84 21.06 -8.31
C ALA A 246 17.92 21.58 -7.35
N LYS A 247 18.47 20.67 -6.54
CA LYS A 247 19.67 20.91 -5.73
C LYS A 247 20.90 20.36 -6.45
N GLY A 248 21.96 21.17 -6.53
CA GLY A 248 23.16 20.82 -7.29
C GLY A 248 23.12 21.39 -8.71
N TYR A 249 23.99 20.87 -9.59
CA TYR A 249 24.11 21.30 -10.98
C TYR A 249 23.46 20.26 -11.90
N PRO A 250 22.31 20.57 -12.51
CA PRO A 250 21.61 19.63 -13.34
C PRO A 250 22.38 19.26 -14.61
N GLY A 251 22.20 18.01 -15.04
CA GLY A 251 22.82 17.51 -16.28
C GLY A 251 22.08 17.93 -17.54
N LEU A 252 22.53 17.38 -18.68
CA LEU A 252 21.89 17.59 -19.98
C LEU A 252 20.42 17.10 -19.96
N ILE A 253 19.53 17.84 -20.62
CA ILE A 253 18.14 17.43 -20.81
C ILE A 253 17.94 17.04 -22.28
N GLU A 254 17.38 15.86 -22.51
CA GLU A 254 16.98 15.40 -23.83
C GLU A 254 15.45 15.45 -23.94
N VAL A 255 14.95 16.13 -24.96
CA VAL A 255 13.52 16.30 -25.22
C VAL A 255 13.20 15.74 -26.60
N ARG A 256 12.20 14.87 -26.68
CA ARG A 256 11.62 14.39 -27.93
C ARG A 256 10.24 15.01 -28.10
N THR A 257 9.98 15.61 -29.25
CA THR A 257 8.72 16.30 -29.59
C THR A 257 7.75 15.39 -30.36
N ASP A 258 6.53 15.88 -30.58
CA ASP A 258 5.47 15.23 -31.35
C ASP A 258 5.80 15.06 -32.84
N ASP A 259 6.60 15.96 -33.41
CA ASP A 259 7.17 15.84 -34.76
C ASP A 259 8.48 15.04 -34.80
N ASN A 260 8.83 14.37 -33.70
CA ASN A 260 9.97 13.47 -33.54
C ASN A 260 11.35 14.15 -33.68
N HIS A 261 11.43 15.46 -33.47
CA HIS A 261 12.71 16.13 -33.24
C HIS A 261 13.28 15.72 -31.87
N LEU A 262 14.61 15.60 -31.83
CA LEU A 262 15.35 15.32 -30.60
C LEU A 262 16.25 16.51 -30.29
N TRP A 263 16.02 17.14 -29.15
CA TRP A 263 16.81 18.27 -28.67
C TRP A 263 17.62 17.84 -27.45
N GLN A 264 18.90 18.22 -27.43
CA GLN A 264 19.78 18.08 -26.29
C GLN A 264 20.13 19.48 -25.82
N LEU A 265 19.65 19.84 -24.62
CA LEU A 265 19.62 21.22 -24.15
C LEU A 265 20.28 21.32 -22.77
N GLU A 266 21.08 22.36 -22.60
CA GLU A 266 21.75 22.64 -21.34
C GLU A 266 20.86 23.51 -20.44
N PRO A 267 20.69 23.14 -19.15
CA PRO A 267 19.96 23.94 -18.18
C PRO A 267 20.60 25.30 -17.91
N ASN A 268 19.76 26.33 -17.81
CA ASN A 268 20.14 27.67 -17.38
C ASN A 268 19.50 27.99 -16.03
N ALA A 269 20.29 28.48 -15.07
CA ALA A 269 19.77 28.90 -13.77
C ALA A 269 18.93 30.19 -13.91
N ILE A 270 17.73 30.19 -13.34
CA ILE A 270 16.88 31.39 -13.20
C ILE A 270 17.19 32.05 -11.85
N SER A 271 17.15 31.27 -10.78
CA SER A 271 17.33 31.70 -9.39
C SER A 271 17.94 30.55 -8.58
N GLN A 272 18.06 30.70 -7.25
CA GLN A 272 18.64 29.64 -6.41
C GLN A 272 17.77 28.37 -6.49
N ASN A 273 18.37 27.26 -6.91
CA ASN A 273 17.73 25.96 -7.11
C ASN A 273 16.64 25.91 -8.19
N LEU A 274 16.44 26.96 -9.00
CA LEU A 274 15.49 26.96 -10.11
C LEU A 274 16.23 27.04 -11.44
N TYR A 275 15.94 26.10 -12.32
CA TYR A 275 16.54 25.98 -13.63
C TYR A 275 15.48 25.93 -14.71
N ARG A 276 15.87 26.30 -15.93
CA ARG A 276 15.07 26.11 -17.12
C ARG A 276 15.87 25.65 -18.32
N VAL A 277 15.15 25.03 -19.22
CA VAL A 277 15.57 24.71 -20.57
C VAL A 277 14.59 25.36 -21.54
N THR A 278 15.11 26.21 -22.42
CA THR A 278 14.30 26.91 -23.44
C THR A 278 14.37 26.15 -24.76
N TRP A 279 13.23 26.01 -25.40
CA TRP A 279 13.11 25.23 -26.62
C TRP A 279 13.51 26.09 -27.82
N PRO A 280 14.05 25.49 -28.91
CA PRO A 280 14.34 26.24 -30.13
C PRO A 280 13.09 26.88 -30.76
N GLU A 281 11.96 26.18 -30.67
CA GLU A 281 10.65 26.60 -31.12
C GLU A 281 9.56 26.01 -30.21
N PRO A 282 8.36 26.63 -30.12
CA PRO A 282 7.24 26.05 -29.38
C PRO A 282 6.86 24.69 -29.97
N ALA A 283 6.65 23.69 -29.11
CA ALA A 283 6.27 22.35 -29.55
C ALA A 283 5.43 21.64 -28.46
N ILE A 284 5.08 20.37 -28.69
CA ILE A 284 4.50 19.49 -27.66
C ILE A 284 5.53 18.40 -27.33
N PRO A 285 5.99 18.28 -26.07
CA PRO A 285 6.97 17.26 -25.73
C PRO A 285 6.26 15.90 -25.60
N GLN A 286 6.94 14.84 -26.03
CA GLN A 286 6.46 13.45 -25.96
C GLN A 286 7.34 12.55 -25.09
N ALA A 287 8.59 12.95 -24.84
CA ALA A 287 9.44 12.32 -23.84
C ALA A 287 10.50 13.31 -23.36
N ILE A 288 10.81 13.29 -22.07
CA ILE A 288 11.90 14.07 -21.47
C ILE A 288 12.80 13.12 -20.70
N LYS A 289 14.12 13.23 -20.92
CA LYS A 289 15.14 12.49 -20.16
C LYS A 289 16.10 13.47 -19.51
N LEU A 290 16.33 13.29 -18.22
CA LEU A 290 17.24 14.10 -17.41
C LEU A 290 18.48 13.27 -17.10
N TYR A 291 19.64 13.72 -17.57
CA TYR A 291 20.88 12.98 -17.37
C TYR A 291 21.56 13.36 -16.04
N PRO A 292 22.25 12.42 -15.38
CA PRO A 292 22.96 12.68 -14.13
C PRO A 292 24.15 13.64 -14.31
N CYS A 293 24.80 13.61 -15.48
CA CYS A 293 25.99 14.42 -15.78
C CYS A 293 25.71 15.54 -16.81
N PRO A 294 26.36 16.71 -16.68
CA PRO A 294 26.30 17.80 -17.67
C PRO A 294 26.84 17.41 -19.05
N ASP A 295 27.88 16.58 -19.10
CA ASP A 295 28.47 16.06 -20.34
C ASP A 295 28.45 14.52 -20.30
N LYS A 296 28.16 13.87 -21.44
CA LYS A 296 28.15 12.40 -21.55
C LYS A 296 29.56 11.79 -21.42
N ALA A 297 30.61 12.61 -21.44
CA ALA A 297 31.99 12.17 -21.66
C ALA A 297 33.05 12.49 -20.57
N VAL A 298 32.77 13.26 -19.50
CA VAL A 298 33.85 13.71 -18.56
C VAL A 298 33.44 13.82 -17.07
N ASP A 299 34.38 13.34 -16.22
CA ASP A 299 34.60 13.44 -14.76
C ASP A 299 33.38 13.40 -13.80
N ALA A 300 33.19 12.24 -13.16
CA ALA A 300 32.08 11.88 -12.28
C ALA A 300 31.99 12.65 -10.95
N THR A 301 32.82 13.67 -10.73
CA THR A 301 32.92 14.38 -9.45
C THR A 301 31.79 15.40 -9.20
N ASN A 302 31.07 15.84 -10.24
CA ASN A 302 29.97 16.82 -10.14
C ASN A 302 28.60 16.29 -10.62
N CYS A 303 28.43 14.99 -10.83
CA CYS A 303 27.19 14.39 -11.35
C CYS A 303 26.20 13.95 -10.26
N ASN A 304 26.14 14.69 -9.15
CA ASN A 304 25.19 14.40 -8.07
C ASN A 304 24.27 15.61 -7.92
N TRP A 305 23.01 15.44 -8.31
CA TRP A 305 21.99 16.45 -8.16
C TRP A 305 20.64 15.79 -7.85
N GLU A 306 19.78 16.55 -7.19
CA GLU A 306 18.47 16.08 -6.72
C GLU A 306 17.41 16.93 -7.41
N LEU A 307 16.61 16.29 -8.26
CA LEU A 307 15.42 16.87 -8.85
C LEU A 307 14.32 16.87 -7.80
N GLN A 308 13.74 18.03 -7.53
CA GLN A 308 12.64 18.16 -6.58
C GLN A 308 11.29 18.23 -7.29
N GLY A 309 11.19 18.92 -8.43
CA GLY A 309 9.95 19.01 -9.19
C GLY A 309 10.15 19.63 -10.57
N LEU A 310 9.19 19.43 -11.47
CA LEU A 310 9.28 19.88 -12.86
C LEU A 310 7.93 20.38 -13.41
N ALA A 311 7.98 21.29 -14.36
CA ALA A 311 6.80 21.84 -15.03
C ALA A 311 7.13 22.31 -16.45
N LEU A 312 6.21 22.06 -17.37
CA LEU A 312 6.20 22.72 -18.68
C LEU A 312 5.68 24.14 -18.52
N VAL A 313 6.34 25.11 -19.15
CA VAL A 313 5.96 26.52 -19.09
C VAL A 313 5.86 27.08 -20.49
N ASP A 314 4.74 27.75 -20.76
CA ASP A 314 4.59 28.59 -21.95
C ASP A 314 4.85 30.04 -21.57
N SER A 315 5.98 30.60 -21.99
CA SER A 315 6.35 31.97 -21.66
C SER A 315 5.57 33.02 -22.46
N ARG A 316 4.78 32.61 -23.46
CA ARG A 316 3.95 33.51 -24.28
C ARG A 316 2.76 34.06 -23.49
N ASP A 317 2.17 33.25 -22.61
CA ASP A 317 1.00 33.60 -21.80
C ASP A 317 1.14 33.30 -20.31
N GLY A 318 2.25 32.64 -19.91
CA GLY A 318 2.54 32.32 -18.52
C GLY A 318 1.79 31.10 -17.99
N THR A 319 1.14 30.31 -18.85
CA THR A 319 0.52 29.05 -18.41
C THR A 319 1.58 27.99 -18.18
N PHE A 320 1.25 27.02 -17.33
CA PHE A 320 2.14 25.91 -17.02
C PHE A 320 1.38 24.62 -16.77
N GLN A 321 2.08 23.50 -16.93
CA GLN A 321 1.61 22.16 -16.61
C GLN A 321 2.67 21.45 -15.76
N SER A 322 2.34 21.14 -14.51
CA SER A 322 3.24 20.36 -13.65
C SER A 322 3.39 18.95 -14.20
N LEU A 323 4.61 18.42 -14.08
CA LEU A 323 5.02 17.09 -14.50
C LEU A 323 5.60 16.34 -13.30
N VAL A 324 5.67 15.02 -13.41
CA VAL A 324 6.30 14.12 -12.42
C VAL A 324 7.29 13.20 -13.12
N THR A 325 8.25 12.66 -12.38
CA THR A 325 9.18 11.65 -12.90
C THR A 325 8.49 10.28 -13.00
N GLY A 326 8.99 9.41 -13.87
CA GLY A 326 8.38 8.11 -14.19
C GLY A 326 7.23 8.21 -15.20
N ASP A 327 6.54 7.09 -15.43
CA ASP A 327 5.38 7.03 -16.33
C ASP A 327 4.04 7.13 -15.56
N TYR A 328 3.82 8.29 -14.93
CA TYR A 328 2.65 8.53 -14.09
C TYR A 328 1.69 9.55 -14.68
N ARG A 329 0.40 9.19 -14.67
CA ARG A 329 -0.69 10.06 -15.08
C ARG A 329 -1.50 10.53 -13.87
N LEU A 330 -1.64 11.84 -13.69
CA LEU A 330 -2.55 12.40 -12.69
C LEU A 330 -4.01 12.12 -13.09
N ILE A 331 -4.73 11.33 -12.30
CA ILE A 331 -6.13 10.93 -12.55
C ILE A 331 -7.13 11.56 -11.58
N HIS A 332 -6.66 12.18 -10.50
CA HIS A 332 -7.47 12.90 -9.51
C HIS A 332 -6.66 14.03 -8.87
N SER A 333 -7.29 15.19 -8.69
CA SER A 333 -6.74 16.29 -7.91
C SER A 333 -7.86 16.95 -7.10
N GLY A 334 -7.86 16.71 -5.80
CA GLY A 334 -8.82 17.22 -4.82
C GLY A 334 -8.08 17.62 -3.54
N ASP A 335 -8.54 17.16 -2.38
CA ASP A 335 -7.79 17.30 -1.12
C ASP A 335 -6.47 16.50 -1.17
N VAL A 336 -6.51 15.35 -1.84
CA VAL A 336 -5.35 14.53 -2.22
C VAL A 336 -5.21 14.46 -3.74
N LYS A 337 -4.07 13.99 -4.22
CA LYS A 337 -3.82 13.65 -5.63
C LYS A 337 -3.76 12.14 -5.79
N ILE A 338 -4.20 11.63 -6.94
CA ILE A 338 -3.99 10.24 -7.32
C ILE A 338 -3.28 10.19 -8.66
N TYR A 339 -2.13 9.53 -8.67
CA TYR A 339 -1.35 9.22 -9.85
C TYR A 339 -1.57 7.75 -10.23
N GLU A 340 -1.75 7.48 -11.52
CA GLU A 340 -1.78 6.15 -12.10
C GLU A 340 -0.42 5.83 -12.73
N ASN A 341 0.21 4.75 -12.28
CA ASN A 341 1.40 4.18 -12.86
C ASN A 341 1.02 3.40 -14.14
N LEU A 342 1.57 3.81 -15.28
CA LEU A 342 1.31 3.23 -16.59
C LEU A 342 2.22 2.03 -16.92
N ASP A 343 3.36 1.91 -16.24
CA ASP A 343 4.36 0.85 -16.43
C ASP A 343 4.22 -0.32 -15.43
N VAL A 344 3.17 -0.30 -14.60
CA VAL A 344 2.95 -1.29 -13.54
C VAL A 344 2.90 -2.74 -14.06
N LEU A 345 3.69 -3.64 -13.44
CA LEU A 345 3.61 -5.07 -13.72
C LEU A 345 2.24 -5.65 -13.32
N PRO A 346 1.67 -6.59 -14.10
CA PRO A 346 0.39 -7.20 -13.77
C PRO A 346 0.49 -8.07 -12.52
N ARG A 347 -0.67 -8.44 -11.94
CA ARG A 347 -0.75 -9.27 -10.72
C ARG A 347 -0.09 -10.64 -10.90
N ALA A 348 -0.14 -11.17 -12.13
CA ALA A 348 0.58 -12.36 -12.54
C ALA A 348 1.35 -12.07 -13.82
N PHE A 349 2.64 -12.43 -13.86
CA PHE A 349 3.52 -12.26 -15.02
C PHE A 349 4.56 -13.39 -15.07
N ILE A 350 5.30 -13.46 -16.17
CA ILE A 350 6.34 -14.47 -16.38
C ILE A 350 7.67 -13.76 -16.58
N VAL A 351 8.71 -14.32 -15.99
CA VAL A 351 10.10 -13.96 -16.29
C VAL A 351 10.84 -15.19 -16.76
N ASN A 352 11.81 -15.00 -17.63
CA ASN A 352 12.62 -16.09 -18.19
C ASN A 352 14.04 -16.12 -17.61
N ASP A 353 14.42 -15.10 -16.85
CA ASP A 353 15.67 -15.08 -16.10
C ASP A 353 15.39 -15.18 -14.60
N TRP A 354 16.04 -16.11 -13.91
CA TRP A 354 15.96 -16.16 -12.46
C TRP A 354 17.19 -16.80 -11.82
N LEU A 355 17.44 -16.41 -10.58
CA LEU A 355 18.55 -16.93 -9.79
C LEU A 355 18.05 -17.49 -8.47
N SER A 356 18.61 -18.63 -8.06
CA SER A 356 18.33 -19.22 -6.75
C SER A 356 19.26 -18.67 -5.67
N ARG A 357 18.73 -18.37 -4.49
CA ARG A 357 19.48 -17.95 -3.30
C ARG A 357 19.04 -18.74 -2.06
N PRO A 358 19.98 -19.08 -1.15
CA PRO A 358 19.71 -19.95 -0.02
C PRO A 358 18.89 -19.31 1.11
N SER A 359 18.78 -17.97 1.13
CA SER A 359 18.16 -17.23 2.23
C SER A 359 17.52 -15.92 1.75
N ILE A 360 16.64 -15.36 2.59
CA ILE A 360 16.05 -14.03 2.38
C ILE A 360 17.15 -12.97 2.27
N ASP A 361 18.11 -12.94 3.19
CA ASP A 361 19.19 -11.94 3.21
C ASP A 361 19.99 -11.92 1.90
N SER A 362 20.40 -13.09 1.41
CA SER A 362 21.11 -13.23 0.14
C SER A 362 20.25 -12.91 -1.09
N SER A 363 18.92 -12.99 -0.94
CA SER A 363 17.97 -12.61 -2.00
C SER A 363 17.80 -11.10 -2.05
N LEU A 364 17.64 -10.45 -0.89
CA LEU A 364 17.62 -8.99 -0.77
C LEU A 364 18.91 -8.36 -1.28
N GLU A 365 20.08 -8.94 -0.99
CA GLU A 365 21.36 -8.48 -1.53
C GLU A 365 21.37 -8.50 -3.07
N ALA A 366 20.88 -9.59 -3.69
CA ALA A 366 20.79 -9.68 -5.15
C ALA A 366 19.83 -8.65 -5.74
N MET A 367 18.65 -8.50 -5.13
CA MET A 367 17.61 -7.54 -5.56
C MET A 367 18.03 -6.09 -5.36
N SER A 368 18.87 -5.79 -4.36
CA SER A 368 19.34 -4.42 -4.07
C SER A 368 20.21 -3.82 -5.17
N THR A 369 20.74 -4.63 -6.08
CA THR A 369 21.60 -4.16 -7.16
C THR A 369 20.86 -3.18 -8.10
N PRO A 370 21.49 -2.09 -8.56
CA PRO A 370 20.82 -1.12 -9.45
C PRO A 370 20.36 -1.71 -10.79
N SER A 371 20.96 -2.82 -11.23
CA SER A 371 20.61 -3.51 -12.48
C SER A 371 19.40 -4.43 -12.36
N PHE A 372 18.96 -4.77 -11.13
CA PHE A 372 17.85 -5.67 -10.92
C PHE A 372 16.54 -5.07 -11.43
N ASP A 373 15.93 -5.74 -12.40
CA ASP A 373 14.63 -5.40 -12.98
C ASP A 373 13.62 -6.54 -12.72
N PRO A 374 12.63 -6.34 -11.83
CA PRO A 374 11.65 -7.37 -11.50
C PRO A 374 10.72 -7.74 -12.66
N GLY A 375 10.68 -6.93 -13.73
CA GLY A 375 9.94 -7.25 -14.95
C GLY A 375 10.70 -8.18 -15.90
N GLN A 376 11.99 -8.43 -15.66
CA GLN A 376 12.86 -9.22 -16.54
C GLN A 376 13.53 -10.39 -15.81
N GLU A 377 13.88 -10.22 -14.54
CA GLU A 377 14.52 -11.23 -13.71
C GLU A 377 13.85 -11.38 -12.35
N ALA A 378 14.04 -12.55 -11.71
CA ALA A 378 13.54 -12.81 -10.35
C ALA A 378 14.50 -13.61 -9.48
N VAL A 379 14.29 -13.56 -8.17
CA VAL A 379 15.08 -14.30 -7.18
C VAL A 379 14.23 -15.35 -6.46
N ILE A 380 14.60 -16.62 -6.60
CA ILE A 380 13.93 -17.73 -5.91
C ILE A 380 14.69 -18.09 -4.63
N ILE A 381 13.96 -18.30 -3.53
CA ILE A 381 14.53 -18.83 -2.29
C ILE A 381 14.55 -20.36 -2.34
N GLY A 382 15.76 -20.93 -2.38
CA GLY A 382 15.98 -22.37 -2.52
C GLY A 382 17.47 -22.74 -2.45
N PRO A 383 17.82 -24.02 -2.67
CA PRO A 383 19.23 -24.42 -2.72
C PRO A 383 20.01 -23.59 -3.74
N ASP A 384 21.16 -23.05 -3.33
CA ASP A 384 22.04 -22.23 -4.17
C ASP A 384 22.59 -23.06 -5.33
N ARG A 385 21.89 -23.09 -6.46
CA ARG A 385 22.23 -24.05 -7.51
C ARG A 385 21.89 -23.74 -8.96
N GLN A 386 21.28 -22.63 -9.31
CA GLN A 386 21.07 -22.33 -10.73
C GLN A 386 20.80 -20.85 -10.96
N VAL A 387 21.58 -20.26 -11.87
CA VAL A 387 21.13 -19.14 -12.70
C VAL A 387 20.47 -19.80 -13.89
N TRP A 388 19.22 -19.42 -14.17
CA TRP A 388 18.53 -19.78 -15.38
C TRP A 388 18.48 -18.54 -16.25
N GLU A 389 19.00 -18.67 -17.46
CA GLU A 389 18.95 -17.63 -18.48
C GLU A 389 18.10 -18.16 -19.62
N GLY A 390 17.03 -17.45 -19.93
CA GLY A 390 16.05 -17.83 -20.94
C GLY A 390 15.62 -16.62 -21.75
N GLU A 391 15.30 -16.84 -23.03
CA GLU A 391 14.64 -15.84 -23.85
C GLU A 391 13.17 -16.24 -24.01
N GLY A 392 12.26 -15.40 -23.56
CA GLY A 392 10.82 -15.62 -23.68
C GLY A 392 10.05 -14.31 -23.61
N ASP A 393 8.83 -14.34 -24.14
CA ASP A 393 7.85 -13.27 -24.11
C ASP A 393 6.50 -13.78 -23.58
N GLY A 394 6.59 -14.74 -22.65
CA GLY A 394 5.44 -15.44 -22.11
C GLY A 394 4.43 -14.51 -21.45
N GLN A 395 3.17 -14.91 -21.50
CA GLN A 395 2.05 -14.15 -20.96
C GLN A 395 1.32 -14.96 -19.91
N ALA A 396 0.94 -14.28 -18.83
CA ALA A 396 0.09 -14.84 -17.78
C ALA A 396 -1.18 -13.99 -17.64
N THR A 397 -2.34 -14.64 -17.72
CA THR A 397 -3.63 -13.98 -17.54
C THR A 397 -4.39 -14.69 -16.43
N ILE A 398 -4.77 -13.94 -15.39
CA ILE A 398 -5.63 -14.47 -14.32
C ILE A 398 -7.03 -14.67 -14.91
N VAL A 399 -7.53 -15.90 -14.83
CA VAL A 399 -8.86 -16.32 -15.31
C VAL A 399 -9.90 -16.22 -14.20
N ASP A 400 -9.49 -16.58 -12.98
CA ASP A 400 -10.34 -16.56 -11.79
C ASP A 400 -9.51 -16.22 -10.54
N TYR A 401 -10.09 -15.41 -9.66
CA TYR A 401 -9.41 -14.91 -8.46
C TYR A 401 -10.34 -14.89 -7.25
N GLU A 402 -10.16 -15.86 -6.38
CA GLU A 402 -10.82 -15.98 -5.09
C GLU A 402 -9.79 -16.04 -3.95
N PRO A 403 -10.17 -15.70 -2.70
CA PRO A 403 -9.25 -15.74 -1.57
C PRO A 403 -8.57 -17.10 -1.36
N GLU A 404 -9.25 -18.20 -1.67
CA GLU A 404 -8.75 -19.57 -1.53
C GLU A 404 -8.29 -20.23 -2.84
N ARG A 405 -8.50 -19.58 -3.99
CA ARG A 405 -8.24 -20.18 -5.31
C ARG A 405 -7.86 -19.12 -6.34
N VAL A 406 -6.76 -19.32 -7.06
CA VAL A 406 -6.38 -18.46 -8.20
C VAL A 406 -6.08 -19.34 -9.40
N LEU A 407 -6.76 -19.10 -10.52
CA LEU A 407 -6.53 -19.79 -11.79
C LEU A 407 -5.89 -18.83 -12.78
N ILE A 408 -4.78 -19.26 -13.36
CA ILE A 408 -3.97 -18.46 -14.28
C ILE A 408 -3.75 -19.26 -15.56
N HIS A 409 -4.10 -18.66 -16.70
CA HIS A 409 -3.73 -19.16 -18.01
C HIS A 409 -2.35 -18.63 -18.38
N VAL A 410 -1.45 -19.52 -18.77
CA VAL A 410 -0.07 -19.22 -19.14
C VAL A 410 0.18 -19.65 -20.58
N GLU A 411 0.75 -18.76 -21.37
CA GLU A 411 1.28 -19.04 -22.71
C GLU A 411 2.77 -18.72 -22.71
N GLU A 412 3.62 -19.73 -22.85
CA GLU A 412 5.07 -19.55 -22.80
C GLU A 412 5.76 -20.47 -23.82
N ASN A 413 6.72 -19.93 -24.56
CA ASN A 413 7.43 -20.66 -25.61
C ASN A 413 8.70 -21.36 -25.08
N THR A 414 9.18 -20.96 -23.91
CA THR A 414 10.34 -21.56 -23.24
C THR A 414 10.01 -22.02 -21.82
N GLU A 415 11.00 -22.35 -21.00
CA GLU A 415 10.73 -22.56 -19.57
C GLU A 415 10.69 -21.18 -18.91
N GLY A 416 9.61 -20.88 -18.21
CA GLY A 416 9.39 -19.57 -17.59
C GLY A 416 9.02 -19.71 -16.11
N LEU A 417 9.33 -18.68 -15.33
CA LEU A 417 8.87 -18.56 -13.95
C LEU A 417 7.61 -17.70 -13.92
N LEU A 418 6.45 -18.33 -13.73
CA LEU A 418 5.22 -17.62 -13.40
C LEU A 418 5.34 -17.05 -12.00
N ILE A 419 5.16 -15.74 -11.86
CA ILE A 419 5.12 -15.02 -10.58
C ILE A 419 3.68 -14.53 -10.36
N LEU A 420 3.10 -14.90 -9.24
CA LEU A 420 1.86 -14.31 -8.72
C LEU A 420 2.24 -13.42 -7.55
N THR A 421 1.99 -12.11 -7.65
CA THR A 421 2.38 -11.12 -6.62
C THR A 421 1.47 -11.13 -5.39
N ASP A 422 1.02 -12.31 -4.98
CA ASP A 422 0.41 -12.59 -3.69
C ASP A 422 1.42 -13.24 -2.74
N ALA A 423 1.29 -12.94 -1.44
CA ALA A 423 2.24 -13.42 -0.46
C ALA A 423 2.30 -14.96 -0.39
N TYR A 424 3.52 -15.50 -0.42
CA TYR A 424 3.85 -16.89 -0.17
C TYR A 424 3.57 -17.23 1.29
N TYR A 425 2.72 -18.24 1.51
CA TYR A 425 2.35 -18.69 2.83
C TYR A 425 2.14 -20.21 2.87
N PRO A 426 2.56 -20.92 3.94
CA PRO A 426 2.34 -22.36 4.06
C PRO A 426 0.85 -22.74 4.02
N GLY A 427 0.48 -23.67 3.14
CA GLY A 427 -0.90 -24.15 2.96
C GLY A 427 -1.43 -23.98 1.54
N TRP A 428 -0.79 -23.12 0.75
CA TRP A 428 -1.01 -23.06 -0.70
C TRP A 428 -0.42 -24.30 -1.38
N GLN A 429 -1.12 -24.81 -2.38
CA GLN A 429 -0.68 -25.87 -3.30
C GLN A 429 -0.87 -25.37 -4.73
N ALA A 430 -0.01 -25.78 -5.65
CA ALA A 430 -0.13 -25.44 -7.05
C ALA A 430 -0.25 -26.70 -7.92
N THR A 431 -0.97 -26.57 -9.03
CA THR A 431 -0.98 -27.58 -10.10
C THR A 431 -0.76 -26.93 -11.46
N ILE A 432 -0.16 -27.66 -12.40
CA ILE A 432 -0.10 -27.33 -13.82
C ILE A 432 -0.91 -28.40 -14.54
N ASP A 433 -1.98 -28.00 -15.23
CA ASP A 433 -2.92 -28.91 -15.91
C ASP A 433 -3.42 -30.04 -14.99
N GLY A 434 -3.67 -29.71 -13.71
CA GLY A 434 -4.11 -30.63 -12.67
C GLY A 434 -3.03 -31.55 -12.09
N GLN A 435 -1.78 -31.47 -12.54
CA GLN A 435 -0.65 -32.19 -11.94
C GLN A 435 0.02 -31.35 -10.85
N PRO A 436 0.24 -31.88 -9.63
CA PRO A 436 0.90 -31.14 -8.55
C PRO A 436 2.30 -30.63 -8.93
N THR A 437 2.57 -29.36 -8.64
CA THR A 437 3.87 -28.71 -8.85
C THR A 437 4.30 -27.97 -7.57
N PRO A 438 5.61 -27.90 -7.25
CA PRO A 438 6.07 -27.13 -6.11
C PRO A 438 5.87 -25.62 -6.34
N ILE A 439 5.37 -24.93 -5.32
CA ILE A 439 5.43 -23.47 -5.24
C ILE A 439 6.81 -23.08 -4.74
N VAL A 440 7.47 -22.17 -5.44
CA VAL A 440 8.72 -21.54 -5.01
C VAL A 440 8.43 -20.17 -4.40
N GLN A 441 9.18 -19.79 -3.37
CA GLN A 441 9.10 -18.44 -2.81
C GLN A 441 9.98 -17.52 -3.66
N THR A 442 9.36 -16.53 -4.29
CA THR A 442 9.98 -15.65 -5.28
C THR A 442 10.01 -14.21 -4.79
N ASP A 443 11.10 -13.49 -5.06
CA ASP A 443 11.31 -12.08 -4.69
C ASP A 443 10.97 -11.80 -3.23
N VAL A 444 11.44 -12.71 -2.36
CA VAL A 444 11.25 -12.71 -0.90
C VAL A 444 9.81 -12.93 -0.42
N LEU A 445 8.81 -12.39 -1.11
CA LEU A 445 7.43 -12.37 -0.62
C LEU A 445 6.46 -13.19 -1.46
N PHE A 446 6.68 -13.31 -2.76
CA PHE A 446 5.66 -13.76 -3.71
C PHE A 446 5.70 -15.26 -4.00
N ARG A 447 4.65 -15.76 -4.65
CA ARG A 447 4.55 -17.16 -5.08
C ARG A 447 5.05 -17.27 -6.52
N GLY A 448 5.91 -18.24 -6.77
CA GLY A 448 6.33 -18.62 -8.11
C GLY A 448 6.02 -20.08 -8.43
N VAL A 449 5.86 -20.38 -9.72
CA VAL A 449 5.79 -21.73 -10.27
C VAL A 449 6.61 -21.75 -11.56
N ILE A 450 7.51 -22.72 -11.69
CA ILE A 450 8.25 -22.93 -12.95
C ILE A 450 7.31 -23.66 -13.92
N VAL A 451 7.04 -23.04 -15.06
CA VAL A 451 6.10 -23.52 -16.08
C VAL A 451 6.91 -23.99 -17.30
N PRO A 452 6.67 -25.22 -17.80
CA PRO A 452 7.33 -25.70 -19.02
C PRO A 452 6.80 -24.99 -20.27
N PRO A 453 7.49 -25.13 -21.42
CA PRO A 453 7.02 -24.57 -22.69
C PRO A 453 5.65 -25.13 -23.08
N GLY A 454 4.70 -24.25 -23.38
CA GLY A 454 3.37 -24.58 -23.84
C GLY A 454 2.29 -23.60 -23.37
N ASN A 455 1.04 -24.04 -23.56
CA ASN A 455 -0.13 -23.38 -23.00
C ASN A 455 -0.62 -24.21 -21.82
N HIS A 456 -0.71 -23.59 -20.65
CA HIS A 456 -0.94 -24.27 -19.39
C HIS A 456 -1.96 -23.55 -18.52
N GLU A 457 -2.75 -24.32 -17.77
CA GLU A 457 -3.54 -23.80 -16.66
C GLU A 457 -2.77 -24.03 -15.36
N VAL A 458 -2.38 -22.93 -14.70
CA VAL A 458 -1.76 -22.96 -13.38
C VAL A 458 -2.80 -22.61 -12.33
N GLU A 459 -3.07 -23.54 -11.42
CA GLU A 459 -4.05 -23.35 -10.35
C GLU A 459 -3.37 -23.34 -8.99
N PHE A 460 -3.58 -22.27 -8.22
CA PHE A 460 -3.21 -22.17 -6.81
C PHE A 460 -4.44 -22.40 -5.94
N VAL A 461 -4.36 -23.29 -4.95
CA VAL A 461 -5.45 -23.56 -4.00
C VAL A 461 -4.94 -23.55 -2.57
N PHE A 462 -5.63 -22.82 -1.69
CA PHE A 462 -5.32 -22.76 -0.26
C PHE A 462 -6.00 -23.90 0.51
N GLN A 463 -5.23 -24.88 0.97
CA GLN A 463 -5.72 -26.01 1.76
C GLN A 463 -4.84 -26.26 2.99
N PRO A 464 -4.97 -25.43 4.04
CA PRO A 464 -4.14 -25.58 5.24
C PRO A 464 -4.51 -26.85 6.01
N GLY A 465 -3.48 -27.64 6.38
CA GLY A 465 -3.67 -28.85 7.18
C GLY A 465 -4.31 -28.59 8.55
N THR A 466 -4.12 -27.38 9.11
CA THR A 466 -4.69 -26.94 10.40
C THR A 466 -6.21 -26.84 10.37
N PHE A 467 -6.83 -26.51 9.24
CA PHE A 467 -8.28 -26.49 9.11
C PHE A 467 -8.90 -27.86 9.36
N ARG A 468 -8.29 -28.92 8.79
CA ARG A 468 -8.74 -30.31 8.99
C ARG A 468 -8.62 -30.73 10.47
N ILE A 469 -7.54 -30.30 11.15
CA ILE A 469 -7.34 -30.56 12.58
C ILE A 469 -8.40 -29.81 13.41
N GLY A 470 -8.58 -28.51 13.15
CA GLY A 470 -9.56 -27.68 13.86
C GLY A 470 -10.98 -28.21 13.74
N PHE A 471 -11.40 -28.58 12.52
CA PHE A 471 -12.69 -29.21 12.28
C PHE A 471 -12.88 -30.48 13.10
N THR A 472 -11.87 -31.37 13.12
CA THR A 472 -11.91 -32.62 13.88
C THR A 472 -12.03 -32.36 15.39
N VAL A 473 -11.27 -31.40 15.92
CA VAL A 473 -11.32 -31.00 17.34
C VAL A 473 -12.69 -30.42 17.71
N THR A 474 -13.26 -29.56 16.86
CA THR A 474 -14.59 -28.97 17.09
C THR A 474 -15.68 -30.03 17.11
N VAL A 475 -15.67 -30.97 16.15
CA VAL A 475 -16.64 -32.07 16.10
C VAL A 475 -16.50 -32.96 17.35
N ALA A 476 -15.27 -33.30 17.76
CA ALA A 476 -15.04 -34.07 18.98
C ALA A 476 -15.51 -33.32 20.24
N GLY A 477 -15.24 -32.02 20.33
CA GLY A 477 -15.67 -31.17 21.44
C GLY A 477 -17.20 -31.06 21.54
N LEU A 478 -17.89 -30.87 20.41
CA LEU A 478 -19.35 -30.88 20.35
C LEU A 478 -19.92 -32.23 20.78
N PHE A 479 -19.31 -33.33 20.33
CA PHE A 479 -19.73 -34.67 20.72
C PHE A 479 -19.58 -34.91 22.24
N ILE A 480 -18.46 -34.50 22.83
CA ILE A 480 -18.23 -34.56 24.28
C ILE A 480 -19.25 -33.68 25.03
N LEU A 481 -19.51 -32.46 24.55
CA LEU A 481 -20.50 -31.57 25.15
C LEU A 481 -21.90 -32.19 25.14
N ILE A 482 -22.31 -32.80 24.03
CA ILE A 482 -23.59 -33.52 23.93
C ILE A 482 -23.65 -34.67 24.94
N ILE A 483 -22.57 -35.43 25.10
CA ILE A 483 -22.50 -36.52 26.10
C ILE A 483 -22.64 -35.95 27.52
N LEU A 484 -21.91 -34.89 27.86
CA LEU A 484 -21.96 -34.27 29.19
C LEU A 484 -23.34 -33.70 29.51
N ILE A 485 -23.98 -33.03 28.55
CA ILE A 485 -25.36 -32.57 28.66
C ILE A 485 -26.31 -33.76 28.85
N GLY A 486 -26.17 -34.81 28.05
CA GLY A 486 -26.95 -36.04 28.17
C GLY A 486 -26.84 -36.66 29.56
N LEU A 487 -25.62 -36.75 30.12
CA LEU A 487 -25.37 -37.26 31.47
C LEU A 487 -25.99 -36.41 32.57
N LEU A 488 -26.13 -35.09 32.39
CA LEU A 488 -26.84 -34.22 33.33
C LEU A 488 -28.37 -34.44 33.32
N PHE A 489 -28.93 -34.86 32.19
CA PHE A 489 -30.35 -35.15 32.05
C PHE A 489 -30.74 -36.60 32.40
N VAL A 490 -29.78 -37.53 32.38
CA VAL A 490 -29.94 -38.88 32.93
C VAL A 490 -29.89 -38.79 34.47
N ARG A 491 -31.01 -38.44 35.10
CA ARG A 491 -31.15 -38.58 36.56
C ARG A 491 -30.90 -40.05 36.94
N PRO A 492 -30.04 -40.35 37.92
CA PRO A 492 -29.95 -41.69 38.45
C PRO A 492 -31.30 -42.05 39.06
N HIS A 493 -31.95 -43.06 38.50
CA HIS A 493 -33.09 -43.74 39.12
C HIS A 493 -32.52 -44.51 40.33
N LEU A 494 -32.24 -43.80 41.42
CA LEU A 494 -31.96 -44.41 42.71
C LEU A 494 -33.28 -45.00 43.20
N GLY A 495 -33.46 -46.30 42.94
CA GLY A 495 -34.60 -47.08 43.41
C GLY A 495 -34.73 -46.98 44.92
N SER A 496 -35.95 -46.64 45.35
CA SER A 496 -36.43 -46.64 46.74
C SER A 496 -36.64 -48.05 47.29
#